data_AF-A0A1L9TG02-F1
#
_entry.id   AF-A0A1L9TG02-F1
#
_cell.length_a   1.000
_cell.length_b   1.000
_cell.length_c   1.000
_cell.angle_alpha   90.00
_cell.angle_beta   90.00
_cell.angle_gamma   90.00
#
_symmetry.space_group_name_H-M   'P 1'
#
loop_
_entity.id
_entity.type
_entity.pdbx_description
1 polymer ?
#
loop_
_entity_poly.entity_id
_entity_poly.type
_entity_poly.pdbx_seq_one_letter_code
_entity_poly.pdbx_strand_id
1 'polypeptide(L)'
;MQYLTILSTFAVIQGALAGGVSVFTGPNCTGKQTNIHFDSNSIVPNIPAFESYRENGYGAHGQRIQFWTQPGTGQQCGGEYLYDTWAYGGDYFQSRTCYDVGAHPDSRWLKARCIKTVAA
;
A
#
# COMPACT_ATOMS: atom_id res chain seq x y z
N MET A 1 -54.65 10.07 -4.04
CA MET A 1 -53.86 10.94 -4.92
C MET A 1 -52.41 10.86 -4.48
N GLN A 2 -51.54 10.39 -5.37
CA GLN A 2 -50.10 10.23 -5.19
C GLN A 2 -49.40 11.59 -5.13
N TYR A 3 -48.47 11.75 -4.19
CA TYR A 3 -47.38 12.72 -4.32
C TYR A 3 -46.07 11.98 -4.04
N LEU A 4 -45.34 11.69 -5.12
CA LEU A 4 -44.00 11.11 -5.09
C LEU A 4 -42.99 12.22 -4.83
N THR A 5 -42.42 12.23 -3.63
CA THR A 5 -41.27 13.05 -3.26
C THR A 5 -40.02 12.41 -3.84
N ILE A 6 -39.39 13.04 -4.84
CA ILE A 6 -38.09 12.57 -5.37
C ILE A 6 -36.99 13.40 -4.69
N LEU A 7 -36.38 12.83 -3.65
CA LEU A 7 -35.11 13.28 -3.09
C LEU A 7 -33.98 12.66 -3.92
N SER A 8 -33.40 13.44 -4.83
CA SER A 8 -32.19 13.09 -5.56
C SER A 8 -30.99 13.17 -4.61
N THR A 9 -30.63 12.04 -4.00
CA THR A 9 -29.36 11.88 -3.30
C THR A 9 -28.21 12.00 -4.29
N PHE A 10 -27.40 13.06 -4.15
CA PHE A 10 -26.06 13.11 -4.72
C PHE A 10 -25.27 11.93 -4.14
N ALA A 11 -25.10 10.87 -4.92
CA ALA A 11 -24.10 9.86 -4.65
C ALA A 11 -22.75 10.55 -4.77
N VAL A 12 -22.17 10.91 -3.62
CA VAL A 12 -20.75 11.26 -3.54
C VAL A 12 -20.03 10.00 -3.99
N ILE A 13 -19.58 9.99 -5.25
CA ILE A 13 -18.68 8.97 -5.76
C ILE A 13 -17.47 9.09 -4.85
N GLN A 14 -17.35 8.18 -3.87
CA GLN A 14 -16.25 8.17 -2.93
C GLN A 14 -14.98 8.14 -3.76
N GLY A 15 -14.27 9.26 -3.80
CA GLY A 15 -12.94 9.33 -4.41
C GLY A 15 -12.13 8.20 -3.80
N ALA A 16 -11.51 7.39 -4.66
CA ALA A 16 -10.75 6.22 -4.29
C ALA A 16 -9.90 6.55 -3.04
N LEU A 17 -10.23 5.93 -1.91
CA LEU A 17 -9.58 6.23 -0.64
C LEU A 17 -8.09 5.91 -0.78
N ALA A 18 -7.26 6.96 -0.86
CA ALA A 18 -5.82 6.85 -0.90
C ALA A 18 -5.31 6.18 0.38
N GLY A 19 -4.36 5.24 0.25
CA GLY A 19 -3.67 4.60 1.35
C GLY A 19 -2.26 5.18 1.53
N GLY A 20 -1.64 4.90 2.68
CA GLY A 20 -0.29 5.36 2.94
C GLY A 20 0.54 4.43 3.82
N VAL A 21 1.81 4.29 3.47
CA VAL A 21 2.81 3.59 4.30
C VAL A 21 4.03 4.46 4.53
N SER A 22 4.62 4.35 5.71
CA SER A 22 5.97 4.81 6.00
C SER A 22 6.94 3.69 5.66
N VAL A 23 7.93 3.94 4.81
CA VAL A 23 9.01 2.99 4.51
C VAL A 23 10.32 3.44 5.15
N PHE A 24 11.17 2.49 5.52
CA PHE A 24 12.40 2.74 6.27
C PHE A 24 13.59 1.99 5.67
N THR A 25 14.74 2.65 5.61
CA THR A 25 15.96 2.07 4.99
C THR A 25 16.58 0.92 5.77
N GLY A 26 16.27 0.77 7.07
CA GLY A 26 16.74 -0.32 7.91
C GLY A 26 15.61 -1.21 8.43
N PRO A 27 15.95 -2.34 9.09
CA PRO A 27 14.97 -3.24 9.68
C PRO A 27 14.31 -2.61 10.91
N ASN A 28 13.19 -3.16 11.36
CA ASN A 28 12.42 -2.73 12.53
C ASN A 28 12.07 -1.23 12.53
N CYS A 29 11.78 -0.66 11.36
CA CYS A 29 11.41 0.74 11.16
C CYS A 29 12.50 1.72 11.62
N THR A 30 13.76 1.36 11.38
CA THR A 30 14.94 2.18 11.70
C THR A 30 15.53 2.84 10.45
N GLY A 31 16.38 3.86 10.66
CA GLY A 31 17.02 4.59 9.57
C GLY A 31 16.13 5.68 8.96
N LYS A 32 16.35 5.98 7.68
CA LYS A 32 15.64 7.08 7.01
C LYS A 32 14.20 6.66 6.70
N GLN A 33 13.25 7.40 7.24
CA GLN A 33 11.82 7.25 6.92
C GLN A 33 11.46 8.02 5.64
N THR A 34 10.60 7.43 4.82
CA THR A 34 9.93 8.08 3.69
C THR A 34 8.45 7.74 3.71
N ASN A 35 7.57 8.74 3.61
CA ASN A 35 6.13 8.50 3.56
C ASN A 35 5.67 8.36 2.12
N ILE A 36 5.02 7.24 1.82
CA ILE A 36 4.54 6.88 0.50
C ILE A 36 3.02 6.91 0.53
N HIS A 37 2.45 7.70 -0.37
CA HIS A 37 1.01 7.78 -0.61
C HIS A 37 0.70 7.12 -1.94
N PHE A 38 -0.43 6.42 -2.02
CA PHE A 38 -0.86 5.74 -3.22
C PHE A 38 -2.38 5.69 -3.31
N ASP A 39 -2.88 5.76 -4.54
CA ASP A 39 -4.30 5.52 -4.83
C ASP A 39 -4.56 4.01 -4.95
N SER A 40 -5.83 3.59 -4.99
CA SER A 40 -6.17 2.22 -5.34
C SER A 40 -5.80 1.89 -6.79
N ASN A 41 -5.36 0.65 -7.06
CA ASN A 41 -4.91 0.19 -8.38
C ASN A 41 -3.77 1.03 -9.00
N SER A 42 -2.92 1.62 -8.17
CA SER A 42 -1.81 2.49 -8.58
C SER A 42 -0.43 1.87 -8.35
N ILE A 43 0.59 2.49 -8.95
CA ILE A 43 2.00 2.07 -8.82
C ILE A 43 2.84 3.26 -8.37
N VAL A 44 3.74 3.01 -7.42
CA VAL A 44 4.76 3.93 -6.96
C VAL A 44 6.12 3.34 -7.36
N PRO A 45 6.67 3.72 -8.53
CA PRO A 45 7.74 2.97 -9.18
C PRO A 45 9.13 3.23 -8.61
N ASN A 46 9.40 4.39 -8.03
CA ASN A 46 10.77 4.83 -7.76
C ASN A 46 10.98 5.15 -6.28
N ILE A 47 10.80 4.15 -5.42
CA ILE A 47 11.00 4.30 -3.99
C ILE A 47 12.48 4.00 -3.67
N PRO A 48 13.15 4.81 -2.83
CA PRO A 48 14.44 4.44 -2.27
C PRO A 48 14.38 3.05 -1.64
N ALA A 49 15.45 2.26 -1.78
CA ALA A 49 15.47 0.90 -1.25
C ALA A 49 15.15 0.90 0.26
N PHE A 50 14.16 0.09 0.64
CA PHE A 50 13.69 -0.01 2.01
C PHE A 50 13.63 -1.45 2.49
N GLU A 51 13.80 -1.63 3.80
CA GLU A 51 13.87 -2.94 4.47
C GLU A 51 12.70 -3.17 5.41
N SER A 52 12.01 -2.11 5.82
CA SER A 52 10.82 -2.22 6.66
C SER A 52 9.81 -1.12 6.36
N TYR A 53 8.57 -1.32 6.78
CA TYR A 53 7.46 -0.41 6.53
C TYR A 53 6.41 -0.50 7.62
N ARG A 54 5.58 0.54 7.68
CA ARG A 54 4.48 0.68 8.64
C ARG A 54 3.29 1.35 7.99
N GLU A 55 2.10 0.83 8.26
CA GLU A 55 0.82 1.44 7.91
C GLU A 55 0.62 2.81 8.59
N ASN A 56 0.09 3.81 7.88
CA ASN A 56 -0.06 5.17 8.41
C ASN A 56 -1.39 5.45 9.15
N GLY A 57 -2.30 4.48 9.27
CA GLY A 57 -3.60 4.58 9.92
C GLY A 57 -4.79 4.78 8.99
N TYR A 58 -4.61 4.69 7.67
CA TYR A 58 -5.64 4.93 6.67
C TYR A 58 -5.36 4.19 5.35
N GLY A 59 -6.42 3.68 4.74
CA GLY A 59 -6.42 3.01 3.44
C GLY A 59 -7.78 2.39 3.14
N ALA A 60 -8.02 1.99 1.89
CA ALA A 60 -9.27 1.33 1.53
C ALA A 60 -9.31 -0.11 2.06
N HIS A 61 -10.43 -0.49 2.68
CA HIS A 61 -10.73 -1.90 2.93
C HIS A 61 -10.74 -2.66 1.60
N GLY A 62 -10.16 -3.87 1.57
CA GLY A 62 -10.05 -4.65 0.34
C GLY A 62 -8.91 -4.22 -0.59
N GLN A 63 -8.01 -3.30 -0.19
CA GLN A 63 -6.83 -2.98 -0.99
C GLN A 63 -5.61 -3.78 -0.53
N ARG A 64 -4.85 -4.34 -1.47
CA ARG A 64 -3.56 -5.00 -1.22
C ARG A 64 -2.39 -4.16 -1.72
N ILE A 65 -1.28 -4.22 -1.00
CA ILE A 65 0.00 -3.58 -1.30
C ILE A 65 0.99 -4.68 -1.64
N GLN A 66 1.55 -4.62 -2.85
CA GLN A 66 2.55 -5.55 -3.38
C GLN A 66 3.92 -4.88 -3.39
N PHE A 67 4.95 -5.62 -2.97
CA PHE A 67 6.33 -5.12 -2.91
C PHE A 67 7.23 -5.80 -3.94
N TRP A 68 8.13 -5.03 -4.55
CA TRP A 68 8.98 -5.49 -5.65
C TRP A 68 10.43 -5.01 -5.51
N THR A 69 11.38 -5.81 -5.99
CA THR A 69 12.82 -5.57 -5.75
C THR A 69 13.45 -4.46 -6.58
N GLN A 70 12.91 -4.15 -7.75
CA GLN A 70 13.44 -3.11 -8.62
C GLN A 70 12.46 -1.96 -8.79
N PRO A 71 12.97 -0.75 -9.11
CA PRO A 71 12.10 0.33 -9.53
C PRO A 71 11.27 -0.07 -10.75
N GLY A 72 10.09 0.53 -10.86
CA GLY A 72 9.18 0.33 -11.98
C GLY A 72 9.43 1.27 -13.16
N THR A 73 8.87 0.92 -14.32
CA THR A 73 8.77 1.82 -15.49
C THR A 73 7.31 1.95 -15.90
N GLY A 74 6.81 3.18 -15.96
CA GLY A 74 5.41 3.45 -16.30
C GLY A 74 4.41 2.77 -15.37
N GLN A 75 3.69 1.78 -15.88
CA GLN A 75 2.56 1.08 -15.24
C GLN A 75 2.96 -0.30 -14.65
N GLN A 76 4.24 -0.55 -14.38
CA GLN A 76 4.71 -1.83 -13.84
C GLN A 76 5.84 -1.65 -12.83
N CYS A 77 5.82 -2.42 -11.74
CA CYS A 77 6.99 -2.62 -10.90
C CYS A 77 7.97 -3.59 -11.59
N GLY A 78 9.27 -3.39 -11.37
CA GLY A 78 10.32 -4.23 -11.93
C GLY A 78 10.84 -5.28 -10.96
N GLY A 79 11.56 -6.25 -11.49
CA GLY A 79 12.27 -7.27 -10.72
C GLY A 79 11.35 -8.36 -10.17
N GLU A 80 11.77 -8.93 -9.05
CA GLU A 80 11.06 -10.02 -8.38
C GLU A 80 9.95 -9.47 -7.49
N TYR A 81 8.80 -10.13 -7.56
CA TYR A 81 7.73 -9.98 -6.59
C TYR A 81 8.20 -10.53 -5.24
N LEU A 82 8.02 -9.77 -4.16
CA LEU A 82 8.40 -10.19 -2.82
C LEU A 82 7.23 -10.88 -2.12
N TYR A 83 6.19 -10.10 -1.86
CA TYR A 83 4.94 -10.54 -1.26
C TYR A 83 3.94 -9.38 -1.30
N ASP A 84 2.74 -9.63 -0.82
CA ASP A 84 1.70 -8.62 -0.67
C ASP A 84 0.99 -8.70 0.68
N THR A 85 0.46 -7.55 1.10
CA THR A 85 -0.23 -7.39 2.39
C THR A 85 -1.46 -6.50 2.23
N TRP A 86 -2.33 -6.49 3.23
CA TRP A 86 -3.49 -5.59 3.25
C TRP A 86 -3.06 -4.16 3.49
N ALA A 87 -3.72 -3.18 2.85
CA ALA A 87 -3.44 -1.77 3.06
C ALA A 87 -4.03 -1.23 4.38
N TYR A 88 -5.10 -1.86 4.89
CA TYR A 88 -5.76 -1.47 6.11
C TYR A 88 -6.49 -2.65 6.77
N GLY A 89 -6.24 -2.88 8.06
CA GLY A 89 -7.09 -3.70 8.94
C GLY A 89 -7.28 -5.17 8.55
N GLY A 90 -6.29 -5.81 7.93
CA GLY A 90 -6.32 -7.24 7.60
C GLY A 90 -5.67 -8.12 8.68
N ASP A 91 -5.87 -9.44 8.60
CA ASP A 91 -5.42 -10.43 9.61
C ASP A 91 -3.92 -10.34 9.97
N TYR A 92 -3.07 -9.88 9.04
CA TYR A 92 -1.63 -9.73 9.23
C TYR A 92 -1.14 -8.28 9.35
N PHE A 93 -1.93 -7.28 8.95
CA PHE A 93 -1.50 -5.87 8.91
C PHE A 93 -2.29 -5.05 9.93
N GLN A 94 -1.77 -5.04 11.15
CA GLN A 94 -2.27 -4.22 12.24
C GLN A 94 -1.75 -2.79 12.06
N SER A 95 -2.67 -1.83 12.12
CA SER A 95 -2.34 -0.42 11.97
C SER A 95 -1.18 -0.01 12.89
N ARG A 96 -0.24 0.78 12.36
CA ARG A 96 0.95 1.28 13.08
C ARG A 96 1.93 0.20 13.57
N THR A 97 1.79 -1.05 13.14
CA THR A 97 2.79 -2.10 13.40
C THR A 97 3.90 -2.05 12.37
N CYS A 98 5.13 -2.29 12.82
CA CYS A 98 6.29 -2.34 11.94
C CYS A 98 6.48 -3.74 11.35
N TYR A 99 6.77 -3.80 10.06
CA TYR A 99 7.01 -5.04 9.34
C TYR A 99 8.31 -4.98 8.56
N ASP A 100 9.12 -6.02 8.68
CA ASP A 100 10.33 -6.19 7.89
C ASP A 100 10.00 -6.87 6.57
N VAL A 101 10.49 -6.29 5.46
CA VAL A 101 10.43 -6.91 4.14
C VAL A 101 11.11 -8.28 4.19
N GLY A 102 12.22 -8.41 4.90
CA GLY A 102 12.95 -9.67 5.06
C GLY A 102 12.31 -10.70 6.00
N ALA A 103 11.21 -10.38 6.69
CA ALA A 103 10.52 -11.36 7.54
C ALA A 103 9.75 -12.42 6.73
N HIS A 104 9.51 -12.18 5.44
CA HIS A 104 8.88 -13.15 4.56
C HIS A 104 9.91 -14.13 3.97
N PRO A 105 9.57 -15.43 3.84
CA PRO A 105 10.53 -16.48 3.47
C PRO A 105 11.30 -16.20 2.18
N ASP A 106 10.64 -15.60 1.19
CA ASP A 106 11.15 -15.38 -0.15
C ASP A 106 11.91 -14.05 -0.31
N SER A 107 11.97 -13.22 0.73
CA SER A 107 12.50 -11.84 0.67
C SER A 107 13.58 -11.53 1.69
N ARG A 108 14.13 -12.55 2.37
CA ARG A 108 15.02 -12.44 3.54
C ARG A 108 16.30 -11.59 3.33
N TRP A 109 16.69 -11.35 2.08
CA TRP A 109 17.86 -10.53 1.70
C TRP A 109 17.53 -9.41 0.71
N LEU A 110 16.25 -9.17 0.46
CA LEU A 110 15.78 -8.30 -0.61
C LEU A 110 15.23 -6.99 -0.04
N LYS A 111 15.54 -5.90 -0.73
CA LYS A 111 15.00 -4.57 -0.42
C LYS A 111 13.92 -4.24 -1.44
N ALA A 112 12.81 -3.70 -0.96
CA ALA A 112 11.74 -3.25 -1.84
C ALA A 112 12.08 -1.86 -2.40
N ARG A 113 11.71 -1.63 -3.66
CA ARG A 113 11.96 -0.37 -4.39
C ARG A 113 10.74 0.11 -5.19
N CYS A 114 9.71 -0.72 -5.27
CA CYS A 114 8.45 -0.37 -5.92
C CYS A 114 7.27 -0.94 -5.14
N ILE A 115 6.18 -0.18 -5.10
CA ILE A 115 4.90 -0.59 -4.55
C ILE A 115 3.88 -0.61 -5.68
N LYS A 116 3.14 -1.71 -5.79
CA LYS A 116 1.93 -1.79 -6.62
C LYS A 116 0.74 -2.05 -5.71
N THR A 117 -0.34 -1.33 -5.92
CA THR A 117 -1.58 -1.58 -5.19
C THR A 117 -2.62 -2.18 -6.10
N VAL A 118 -3.45 -3.06 -5.54
CA VAL A 118 -4.53 -3.72 -6.26
C VAL A 118 -5.76 -3.77 -5.36
N ALA A 119 -6.94 -3.53 -5.94
CA ALA A 119 -8.20 -3.87 -5.29
C ALA A 119 -8.35 -5.41 -5.27
N ALA A 120 -8.76 -5.95 -4.13
CA ALA A 120 -9.05 -7.36 -3.90
C ALA A 120 -10.55 -7.63 -3.83
#